data_AF-A0A7C9GKW4-F1
#
_entry.id   AF-A0A7C9GKW4-F1
#
_cell.length_a   1.000
_cell.length_b   1.000
_cell.length_c   1.000
_cell.angle_alpha   90.00
_cell.angle_beta   90.00
_cell.angle_gamma   90.00
#
_symmetry.space_group_name_H-M   'P 1'
#
loop_
_entity.id
_entity.type
_entity.pdbx_description
1 polymer ?
#
loop_
_entity_poly.entity_id
_entity_poly.type
_entity_poly.pdbx_seq_one_letter_code
_entity_poly.pdbx_strand_id
1 'polypeptide(L)'
;MSRLAIALALNISYAIFCALFIFLMSYLEEEHYVVGKDLNNICAIYSALIDDNRDLFAPTCLLIISPLIYATAKKRFKSRSLNVITFTLLGYWIWRFFIRLMVCI
;
A
#
# COMPACT_ATOMS: atom_id res chain seq x y z
N MET A 1 -27.96 13.44 8.06
CA MET A 1 -26.83 12.48 8.05
C MET A 1 -26.34 12.24 9.47
N SER A 2 -26.28 10.99 9.93
CA SER A 2 -25.79 10.66 11.28
C SER A 2 -24.28 10.87 11.37
N ARG A 3 -23.77 11.33 12.52
CA ARG A 3 -22.32 11.58 12.75
C ARG A 3 -21.44 10.36 12.43
N LEU A 4 -21.99 9.16 12.57
CA LEU A 4 -21.34 7.89 12.27
C LEU A 4 -21.11 7.67 10.77
N ALA A 5 -22.05 8.11 9.92
CA ALA A 5 -21.93 8.03 8.46
C ALA A 5 -20.85 8.97 7.93
N ILE A 6 -20.73 10.18 8.48
CA ILE A 6 -19.69 11.15 8.11
C ILE A 6 -18.31 10.60 8.46
N ALA A 7 -18.14 10.06 9.68
CA ALA A 7 -16.88 9.46 10.09
C ALA A 7 -16.50 8.25 9.22
N LEU A 8 -17.47 7.42 8.85
CA LEU A 8 -17.23 6.28 7.96
C LEU A 8 -16.79 6.74 6.57
N ALA A 9 -17.49 7.70 5.97
CA ALA A 9 -17.15 8.25 4.66
C ALA A 9 -15.74 8.85 4.65
N LEU A 10 -15.35 9.56 5.72
CA LEU A 10 -14.01 10.14 5.84
C LEU A 10 -12.92 9.06 5.94
N ASN A 11 -13.17 7.98 6.69
CA ASN A 11 -12.21 6.87 6.77
C ASN A 11 -12.08 6.15 5.43
N ILE A 12 -13.17 6.00 4.68
CA ILE A 12 -13.17 5.37 3.36
C ILE A 12 -12.41 6.25 2.36
N SER A 13 -12.70 7.55 2.30
CA SER A 13 -12.01 8.46 1.38
C SER A 13 -10.51 8.53 1.68
N TYR A 14 -10.14 8.55 2.96
CA TYR A 14 -8.74 8.50 3.37
C TYR A 14 -8.08 7.17 3.03
N ALA A 15 -8.76 6.04 3.19
CA ALA A 15 -8.25 4.74 2.79
C ALA A 15 -8.04 4.64 1.27
N ILE A 16 -8.95 5.20 0.47
CA ILE A 16 -8.79 5.29 -0.99
C ILE A 16 -7.56 6.13 -1.35
N PHE A 17 -7.38 7.29 -0.70
CA PHE A 17 -6.18 8.12 -0.88
C PHE A 17 -4.91 7.34 -0.56
N CYS A 18 -4.88 6.63 0.57
CA CYS A 18 -3.73 5.79 0.95
C CYS A 18 -3.48 4.68 -0.08
N ALA A 19 -4.53 4.02 -0.57
CA ALA A 19 -4.41 2.96 -1.57
C ALA A 19 -3.83 3.47 -2.90
N LEU A 20 -4.27 4.65 -3.36
CA LEU A 20 -3.70 5.29 -4.55
C LEU A 20 -2.25 5.69 -4.33
N PHE A 21 -1.91 6.22 -3.15
CA PHE A 21 -0.53 6.58 -2.82
C PHE A 21 0.39 5.36 -2.78
N ILE A 22 -0.04 4.26 -2.16
CA ILE A 22 0.67 2.97 -2.19
C ILE A 22 0.84 2.50 -3.63
N PHE A 23 -0.20 2.60 -4.46
CA PHE A 23 -0.13 2.18 -5.86
C PHE A 23 0.95 2.93 -6.63
N LEU A 24 0.97 4.27 -6.51
CA LEU A 24 1.92 5.17 -7.17
C LEU A 24 3.35 4.92 -6.69
N MET A 25 3.58 4.89 -5.37
CA MET A 25 4.92 4.73 -4.80
C MET A 25 5.47 3.30 -4.91
N SER A 26 4.59 2.33 -5.15
CA SER A 26 4.97 0.95 -5.48
C SER A 26 5.23 0.75 -6.97
N TYR A 27 4.91 1.73 -7.82
CA TYR A 27 5.13 1.60 -9.27
C TYR A 27 6.60 1.89 -9.57
N LEU A 28 7.30 0.90 -10.13
CA LEU A 28 8.66 1.07 -10.60
C LEU A 28 8.61 1.66 -12.00
N GLU A 29 9.11 2.89 -12.18
CA GLU A 29 9.20 3.53 -13.50
C GLU A 29 10.04 2.69 -14.51
N GLU A 30 10.97 1.88 -14.01
CA GLU A 30 11.83 1.02 -14.82
C GLU A 30 11.14 -0.28 -15.32
N GLU A 31 9.98 -0.67 -14.76
CA GLU A 31 9.19 -1.80 -15.30
C GLU A 31 8.73 -1.51 -16.74
N HIS A 32 8.46 -0.24 -17.11
CA HIS A 32 7.93 0.10 -18.43
C HIS A 32 8.98 0.05 -19.56
N TYR A 33 10.23 0.39 -19.27
CA TYR A 33 11.30 0.43 -20.28
C TYR A 33 11.88 -0.95 -20.61
N VAL A 34 11.76 -1.93 -19.71
CA VAL A 34 12.36 -3.27 -19.87
C VAL A 34 11.37 -4.30 -20.44
N VAL A 35 10.06 -4.07 -20.38
CA VAL A 35 9.04 -4.93 -21.02
C VAL A 35 9.17 -4.97 -22.56
N GLY A 36 9.90 -4.02 -23.17
CA GLY A 36 10.26 -4.07 -24.59
C GLY A 36 11.34 -5.09 -24.97
N LYS A 37 12.01 -5.73 -24.00
CA LYS A 37 13.07 -6.74 -24.22
C LYS A 37 12.81 -7.99 -23.38
N ASP A 38 11.95 -8.89 -23.86
CA ASP A 38 11.91 -10.36 -23.57
C ASP A 38 12.11 -10.87 -22.12
N LEU A 39 12.02 -10.01 -21.10
CA LEU A 39 12.20 -10.36 -19.69
C LEU A 39 10.84 -10.33 -19.03
N ASN A 40 10.09 -11.41 -19.20
CA ASN A 40 8.75 -11.61 -18.64
C ASN A 40 8.72 -11.79 -17.10
N ASN A 41 9.82 -11.53 -16.40
CA ASN A 41 9.96 -11.76 -14.96
C ASN A 41 10.39 -10.48 -14.23
N ILE A 42 9.49 -9.93 -13.41
CA ILE A 42 9.73 -8.77 -12.54
C ILE A 42 10.96 -8.97 -11.65
N CYS A 43 11.25 -10.20 -11.25
CA CYS A 43 12.45 -10.53 -10.46
C CYS A 43 13.77 -10.38 -11.23
N ALA A 44 13.78 -10.62 -12.55
CA ALA A 44 14.98 -10.40 -13.36
C ALA A 44 15.30 -8.89 -13.44
N ILE A 45 14.25 -8.07 -13.57
CA ILE A 45 14.36 -6.60 -13.51
C ILE A 45 14.83 -6.17 -12.12
N TYR A 46 14.24 -6.72 -11.05
CA TYR A 46 14.61 -6.44 -9.66
C TYR A 46 16.11 -6.70 -9.38
N SER A 47 16.64 -7.83 -9.85
CA SER A 47 18.07 -8.15 -9.67
C SER A 47 19.02 -7.26 -10.46
N ALA A 48 18.51 -6.57 -11.49
CA ALA A 48 19.28 -5.67 -12.35
C ALA A 48 19.20 -4.21 -11.91
N LEU A 49 18.23 -3.84 -11.06
CA LEU A 49 18.10 -2.49 -10.52
C LEU A 49 19.07 -2.27 -9.36
N ILE A 50 19.95 -1.29 -9.54
CA ILE A 50 20.89 -0.82 -8.51
C ILE A 50 20.23 0.22 -7.58
N ASP A 51 19.09 0.81 -7.96
CA ASP A 51 18.45 1.93 -7.26
C ASP A 51 17.01 1.58 -6.80
N ASP A 52 16.89 0.69 -5.81
CA ASP A 52 15.59 0.30 -5.22
C ASP A 52 15.12 1.36 -4.19
N ASN A 53 14.35 2.35 -4.63
CA ASN A 53 13.79 3.40 -3.76
C ASN A 53 12.74 2.90 -2.75
N ARG A 54 12.49 1.59 -2.71
CA ARG A 54 11.47 0.96 -1.89
C ARG A 54 11.77 1.00 -0.41
N ASP A 55 13.06 1.00 -0.04
CA ASP A 55 13.49 1.21 1.34
C ASP A 55 13.07 2.59 1.88
N LEU A 56 12.86 3.56 1.00
CA LEU A 56 12.31 4.86 1.35
C LEU A 56 10.78 4.89 1.27
N PHE A 57 10.21 4.32 0.20
CA PHE A 57 8.78 4.43 -0.06
C PHE A 57 7.90 3.49 0.78
N ALA A 58 8.40 2.32 1.15
CA ALA A 58 7.69 1.38 2.02
C ALA A 58 7.42 2.00 3.41
N PRO A 59 8.41 2.53 4.16
CA PRO A 59 8.15 3.19 5.44
C PRO A 59 7.37 4.50 5.28
N THR A 60 7.56 5.24 4.18
CA THR A 60 6.77 6.46 3.90
C THR A 60 5.27 6.12 3.74
N CYS A 61 4.93 5.08 3.00
CA CYS A 61 3.55 4.62 2.88
C CYS A 61 3.00 4.14 4.23
N LEU A 62 3.81 3.44 5.04
CA LEU A 62 3.40 3.01 6.37
C LEU A 62 3.11 4.20 7.30
N LEU A 63 3.91 5.26 7.24
CA LEU A 63 3.66 6.51 7.96
C LEU A 63 2.34 7.16 7.53
N ILE A 64 1.99 7.11 6.25
CA ILE A 64 0.70 7.63 5.75
C ILE A 64 -0.47 6.74 6.21
N ILE A 65 -0.28 5.42 6.33
CA ILE A 65 -1.31 4.52 6.89
C ILE A 65 -1.45 4.68 8.41
N SER A 66 -0.41 5.17 9.10
CA SER A 66 -0.33 5.23 10.56
C SER A 66 -1.51 5.91 11.28
N PRO A 67 -2.18 6.96 10.75
CA PRO A 67 -3.34 7.54 11.43
C PRO A 67 -4.53 6.58 11.53
N LEU A 68 -4.74 5.72 10.52
CA LEU A 68 -5.76 4.67 10.58
C LEU A 68 -5.40 3.60 11.60
N ILE A 69 -4.13 3.19 11.65
CA ILE A 69 -3.63 2.24 12.65
C ILE A 69 -3.83 2.80 14.06
N TYR A 70 -3.43 4.05 14.29
CA TYR A 70 -3.60 4.74 15.55
C TYR A 70 -5.08 4.86 15.94
N ALA A 71 -5.95 5.25 15.01
CA ALA A 71 -7.40 5.32 15.26
C ALA A 71 -7.98 3.94 15.65
N THR A 72 -7.49 2.87 15.04
CA THR A 72 -7.87 1.49 15.34
C THR A 72 -7.44 1.09 16.75
N ALA A 73 -6.17 1.32 17.08
CA ALA A 73 -5.59 1.01 18.38
C ALA A 73 -6.26 1.83 19.50
N LYS A 74 -6.51 3.12 19.27
CA LYS A 74 -7.20 4.01 20.22
C LYS A 74 -8.61 3.51 20.55
N LYS A 75 -9.33 2.97 19.55
CA LYS A 75 -10.65 2.35 19.75
C LYS A 75 -10.57 0.91 20.27
N ARG A 76 -9.38 0.39 20.58
CA ARG A 76 -9.12 -1.00 21.01
C ARG A 76 -9.79 -2.01 20.08
N PHE A 77 -9.75 -1.76 18.77
CA PHE A 77 -10.34 -2.65 17.76
C PHE A 77 -11.85 -2.92 17.92
N LYS A 78 -12.60 -2.07 18.65
CA LYS A 78 -14.04 -2.26 18.84
C LYS A 78 -14.87 -1.99 17.58
N SER A 79 -14.33 -1.24 16.62
CA SER A 79 -15.05 -0.85 15.41
C SER A 79 -14.71 -1.81 14.26
N ARG A 80 -15.65 -2.71 13.92
CA ARG A 80 -15.45 -3.67 12.83
C ARG A 80 -15.09 -3.01 11.50
N SER A 81 -15.79 -1.94 11.11
CA SER A 81 -15.53 -1.25 9.84
C SER A 81 -14.12 -0.67 9.77
N LEU A 82 -13.68 0.00 10.83
CA LEU A 82 -12.38 0.64 10.88
C LEU A 82 -11.23 -0.39 10.94
N ASN A 83 -11.45 -1.54 11.62
CA ASN A 83 -10.52 -2.66 11.59
C ASN A 83 -10.39 -3.23 10.16
N VAL A 84 -11.52 -3.51 9.50
CA VAL A 84 -11.52 -4.08 8.13
C VAL A 84 -10.78 -3.15 7.18
N ILE A 85 -11.08 -1.86 7.18
CA ILE A 85 -10.39 -0.86 6.35
C ILE A 85 -8.87 -0.90 6.60
N THR A 86 -8.45 -0.86 7.86
CA THR A 86 -7.04 -0.81 8.25
C THR A 86 -6.30 -2.11 7.87
N PHE A 87 -6.88 -3.27 8.14
CA PHE A 87 -6.25 -4.56 7.80
C PHE A 87 -6.19 -4.79 6.30
N THR A 88 -7.23 -4.44 5.54
CA THR A 88 -7.21 -4.52 4.07
C THR A 88 -6.10 -3.63 3.50
N LEU A 89 -5.95 -2.41 4.03
CA LEU A 89 -4.95 -1.46 3.56
C LEU A 89 -3.52 -1.93 3.90
N LEU A 90 -3.31 -2.47 5.10
CA LEU A 90 -2.03 -3.09 5.49
C LEU A 90 -1.71 -4.32 4.63
N GLY A 91 -2.70 -5.18 4.38
CA GLY A 91 -2.53 -6.33 3.49
C GLY A 91 -2.17 -5.91 2.07
N TYR A 92 -2.81 -4.87 1.54
CA TYR A 92 -2.49 -4.31 0.23
C TYR A 92 -1.07 -3.73 0.18
N TRP A 93 -0.65 -3.00 1.23
CA TRP A 93 0.72 -2.50 1.37
C TRP A 93 1.73 -3.66 1.40
N ILE A 94 1.52 -4.69 2.23
CA ILE A 94 2.40 -5.86 2.30
C ILE A 94 2.49 -6.57 0.95
N TRP A 95 1.34 -6.76 0.28
CA TRP A 95 1.28 -7.42 -1.01
C TRP A 95 2.12 -6.70 -2.05
N ARG A 96 1.92 -5.38 -2.20
CA ARG A 96 2.60 -4.56 -3.21
C ARG A 96 4.10 -4.44 -2.98
N PHE A 97 4.52 -4.24 -1.72
CA PHE A 97 5.92 -4.00 -1.42
C PHE A 97 6.76 -5.27 -1.30
N PHE A 98 6.20 -6.38 -0.77
CA PHE A 98 6.98 -7.58 -0.44
C PHE A 98 6.54 -8.83 -1.21
N ILE A 99 5.25 -9.21 -1.12
CA ILE A 99 4.80 -10.51 -1.66
C ILE A 99 4.91 -10.54 -3.19
N ARG A 100 4.53 -9.45 -3.86
CA ARG A 100 4.65 -9.28 -5.30
C ARG A 100 6.07 -9.60 -5.81
N LEU A 101 7.09 -9.11 -5.08
CA LEU A 101 8.49 -9.38 -5.40
C LEU A 101 8.90 -10.81 -5.09
N MET A 102 8.53 -11.35 -3.92
CA MET A 102 8.89 -12.71 -3.54
C MET A 102 8.34 -13.76 -4.50
N VAL A 103 7.15 -13.53 -5.06
CA VAL A 103 6.47 -14.45 -5.98
C VAL A 103 6.69 -14.06 -7.45
N CYS A 104 7.43 -12.97 -7.71
CA CYS A 104 7.74 -12.47 -9.06
C CYS A 104 6.49 -12.22 -9.95
N ILE A 105 5.40 -11.69 -9.38
CA ILE A 105 4.09 -11.47 -10.04
C ILE A 105 3.80 -9.98 -10.28
#